data_AF-A0A1F5YJ34-F1
#
_entry.id   AF-A0A1F5YJ34-F1
#
_cell.length_a   1.000
_cell.length_b   1.000
_cell.length_c   1.000
_cell.angle_alpha   90.00
_cell.angle_beta   90.00
_cell.angle_gamma   90.00
#
_symmetry.space_group_name_H-M   'P 1'
#
loop_
_entity.id
_entity.type
_entity.pdbx_description
1 polymer ?
#
loop_
_entity_poly.entity_id
_entity_poly.type
_entity_poly.pdbx_seq_one_letter_code
_entity_poly.pdbx_strand_id
1 'polypeptide(L)'
;MMKMMKTPELKGGAAMTNPTIDNYISQIGQGSIVKNAANLAPLESYKVSGMYANSRLKLYGKEIVISLTGLLVAVLLILLVARKILKMINQATAKKDVKIVQAQDNSTHFLVTLGISFISSVILGGYSIILILLFNYLNYADYQIAQVVRAAAIIFSFCIYTVGLFIPGLYYGYKKGMGWGVLTVVLTVVWLFIYFVIGIVLVFLFGFNRAFPIGMPMIEKY
;
A
#
# COMPACT_ATOMS: atom_id res chain seq x y z
N MET A 1 -24.68 59.87 28.89
CA MET A 1 -24.08 58.54 29.15
C MET A 1 -24.95 57.50 28.46
N MET A 2 -24.56 57.09 27.25
CA MET A 2 -25.42 56.34 26.31
C MET A 2 -25.24 54.83 26.55
N LYS A 3 -26.33 54.13 26.87
CA LYS A 3 -26.33 52.69 27.19
C LYS A 3 -26.17 51.90 25.90
N MET A 4 -24.99 51.30 25.69
CA MET A 4 -24.75 50.41 24.55
C MET A 4 -25.69 49.21 24.61
N MET A 5 -26.52 49.07 23.58
CA MET A 5 -27.42 47.95 23.36
C MET A 5 -26.58 46.77 22.87
N LYS A 6 -26.52 45.68 23.64
CA LYS A 6 -25.86 44.43 23.24
C LYS A 6 -26.66 43.81 22.07
N THR A 7 -26.00 43.67 20.93
CA THR A 7 -26.46 42.89 19.78
C THR A 7 -26.63 41.42 20.20
N PRO A 8 -27.73 40.74 19.84
CA PRO A 8 -27.88 39.32 20.11
C PRO A 8 -26.89 38.52 19.25
N GLU A 9 -26.05 37.71 19.90
CA GLU A 9 -25.21 36.72 19.23
C GLU A 9 -26.11 35.70 18.52
N LEU A 10 -26.01 35.66 17.19
CA LEU A 10 -26.58 34.59 16.38
C LEU A 10 -25.88 33.28 16.76
N LYS A 11 -26.57 32.47 17.58
CA LYS A 11 -26.23 31.06 17.79
C LYS A 11 -26.10 30.40 16.42
N GLY A 12 -24.87 29.95 16.12
CA GLY A 12 -24.52 29.27 14.89
C GLY A 12 -25.53 28.17 14.55
N GLY A 13 -25.93 28.13 13.29
CA GLY A 13 -26.82 27.13 12.76
C GLY A 13 -26.26 25.73 13.03
N ALA A 14 -26.93 24.98 13.89
CA ALA A 14 -26.75 23.55 13.93
C ALA A 14 -27.06 23.01 12.52
N ALA A 15 -26.10 22.35 11.90
CA ALA A 15 -26.34 21.61 10.68
C ALA A 15 -27.55 20.70 10.93
N MET A 16 -28.63 20.89 10.17
CA MET A 16 -29.75 19.96 10.17
C MET A 16 -29.22 18.64 9.58
N THR A 17 -28.75 17.74 10.45
CA THR A 17 -28.49 16.36 10.11
C THR A 17 -29.85 15.68 9.95
N ASN A 18 -30.27 15.49 8.70
CA ASN A 18 -31.43 14.67 8.41
C ASN A 18 -30.91 13.26 8.09
N PRO A 19 -30.98 12.30 9.04
CA PRO A 19 -30.44 10.96 8.84
C PRO A 19 -31.11 10.24 7.66
N THR A 20 -32.32 10.63 7.26
CA THR A 20 -32.99 10.08 6.07
C THR A 20 -32.32 10.54 4.78
N ILE A 21 -31.91 11.81 4.70
CA ILE A 21 -31.17 12.36 3.55
C ILE A 21 -29.75 11.82 3.53
N ASP A 22 -29.08 11.74 4.68
CA ASP A 22 -27.73 11.17 4.79
C ASP A 22 -27.70 9.68 4.41
N ASN A 23 -28.74 8.92 4.76
CA ASN A 23 -28.91 7.54 4.32
C ASN A 23 -29.18 7.44 2.82
N TYR A 24 -29.93 8.37 2.23
CA TYR A 24 -30.17 8.38 0.79
C TYR A 24 -28.89 8.76 0.00
N ILE A 25 -28.13 9.73 0.49
CA ILE A 25 -26.86 10.16 -0.10
C ILE A 25 -25.81 9.06 0.01
N SER A 26 -25.74 8.33 1.13
CA SER A 26 -24.81 7.20 1.29
C SER A 26 -25.13 6.00 0.40
N GLN A 27 -26.35 5.91 -0.14
CA GLN A 27 -26.75 4.91 -1.14
C GLN A 27 -26.44 5.35 -2.58
N ILE A 28 -26.08 6.61 -2.83
CA ILE A 28 -25.71 7.08 -4.18
C ILE A 28 -24.40 6.39 -4.58
N GLY A 29 -24.48 5.54 -5.60
CA GLY A 29 -23.34 4.78 -6.14
C GLY A 29 -23.30 3.30 -5.73
N GLN A 30 -24.29 2.78 -5.00
CA GLN A 30 -24.39 1.37 -4.63
C GLN A 30 -25.75 0.78 -5.00
N GLY A 31 -25.79 -0.44 -5.56
CA GLY A 31 -27.02 -1.18 -5.87
C GLY A 31 -27.62 -0.96 -7.28
N SER A 32 -28.84 -1.42 -7.50
CA SER A 32 -29.58 -1.23 -8.76
C SER A 32 -30.49 -0.02 -8.62
N ILE A 33 -30.27 1.03 -9.42
CA ILE A 33 -31.15 2.19 -9.44
C ILE A 33 -32.10 2.03 -10.63
N VAL A 34 -33.39 1.90 -10.32
CA VAL A 34 -34.45 1.96 -11.31
C VAL A 34 -35.10 3.33 -11.18
N LYS A 35 -34.84 4.22 -12.14
CA LYS A 35 -35.54 5.51 -12.22
C LYS A 35 -36.65 5.37 -13.27
N ASN A 36 -37.89 5.57 -12.84
CA ASN A 36 -39.01 5.71 -13.74
C ASN A 36 -39.15 7.20 -14.07
N ALA A 37 -38.92 7.57 -15.32
CA ALA A 37 -39.25 8.90 -15.81
C ALA A 37 -40.63 8.86 -16.47
N ALA A 38 -41.54 9.71 -16.02
CA ALA A 38 -42.87 9.90 -16.60
C ALA A 38 -42.99 11.34 -17.12
N ASN A 39 -43.89 11.56 -18.10
CA ASN A 39 -44.19 12.86 -18.74
C ASN A 39 -43.12 13.43 -19.71
N LEU A 40 -42.32 12.60 -20.39
CA LEU A 40 -41.53 13.08 -21.55
C LEU A 40 -42.40 13.23 -22.82
N ALA A 41 -43.53 12.53 -22.89
CA ALA A 41 -44.64 12.70 -23.83
C ALA A 41 -45.93 12.07 -23.22
N PRO A 42 -47.16 12.45 -23.64
CA PRO A 42 -48.37 11.79 -23.18
C PRO A 42 -48.32 10.30 -23.53
N LEU A 43 -48.52 9.42 -22.53
CA LEU A 43 -48.51 7.94 -22.64
C LEU A 43 -47.15 7.25 -22.82
N GLU A 44 -46.01 7.95 -22.78
CA GLU A 44 -44.69 7.30 -22.80
C GLU A 44 -44.07 7.21 -21.40
N SER A 45 -43.60 6.01 -21.03
CA SER A 45 -42.77 5.80 -19.85
C SER A 45 -41.54 4.98 -20.23
N TYR A 46 -40.37 5.43 -19.80
CA TYR A 46 -39.11 4.70 -19.98
C TYR A 46 -38.60 4.25 -18.61
N LYS A 47 -38.29 2.96 -18.50
CA LYS A 47 -37.64 2.39 -17.34
C LYS A 47 -36.13 2.40 -17.58
N VAL A 48 -35.43 3.34 -16.95
CA VAL A 48 -33.96 3.35 -16.98
C VAL A 48 -33.47 2.57 -15.76
N SER A 49 -32.96 1.36 -16.00
CA SER A 49 -32.30 0.54 -15.00
C SER A 49 -30.79 0.63 -15.18
N GLY A 50 -30.09 1.19 -14.20
CA GLY A 50 -28.64 1.13 -14.09
C GLY A 50 -28.23 0.21 -12.95
N MET A 51 -27.39 -0.78 -13.23
CA MET A 51 -26.82 -1.65 -12.20
C MET A 51 -25.45 -1.12 -11.81
N TYR A 52 -25.33 -0.53 -10.62
CA TYR A 52 -24.03 -0.11 -10.09
C TYR A 52 -23.24 -1.33 -9.59
N ALA A 53 -21.93 -1.18 -9.44
CA ALA A 53 -21.08 -2.24 -8.92
C ALA A 53 -21.44 -2.51 -7.46
N ASN A 54 -22.09 -3.65 -7.19
CA ASN A 54 -22.51 -4.05 -5.84
C ASN A 54 -21.33 -4.41 -4.92
N SER A 55 -20.10 -4.44 -5.43
CA SER A 55 -18.89 -4.68 -4.65
C SER A 55 -17.70 -3.91 -5.24
N ARG A 56 -16.78 -3.48 -4.37
CA ARG A 56 -15.52 -2.84 -4.78
C ARG A 56 -14.71 -3.70 -5.75
N LEU A 57 -14.82 -5.02 -5.61
CA LEU A 57 -14.15 -6.01 -6.46
C LEU A 57 -14.74 -6.02 -7.89
N LYS A 58 -16.05 -5.75 -8.04
CA LYS A 58 -16.68 -5.59 -9.35
C LYS A 58 -16.38 -4.22 -9.97
N LEU A 59 -16.17 -3.20 -9.15
CA LEU A 59 -15.80 -1.85 -9.59
C LEU A 59 -14.34 -1.77 -10.06
N TYR A 60 -13.43 -2.45 -9.34
CA TYR A 60 -11.97 -2.31 -9.52
C TYR A 60 -11.25 -3.61 -9.86
N GLY A 61 -11.99 -4.67 -10.22
CA GLY A 61 -11.40 -5.98 -10.50
C GLY A 61 -10.36 -5.92 -11.62
N LYS A 62 -10.60 -5.08 -12.63
CA LYS A 62 -9.67 -4.87 -13.75
C LYS A 62 -8.36 -4.24 -13.26
N GLU A 63 -8.44 -3.22 -12.43
CA GLU A 63 -7.29 -2.50 -11.85
C GLU A 63 -6.48 -3.43 -10.95
N ILE A 64 -7.14 -4.23 -10.11
CA ILE A 64 -6.48 -5.24 -9.26
C ILE A 64 -5.71 -6.25 -10.12
N VAL A 65 -6.33 -6.76 -11.18
CA VAL A 65 -5.68 -7.71 -12.10
C VAL A 65 -4.48 -7.05 -12.78
N ILE A 66 -4.62 -5.83 -13.30
CA ILE A 66 -3.50 -5.11 -13.93
C ILE A 66 -2.35 -4.88 -12.94
N SER A 67 -2.65 -4.45 -11.70
CA SER A 67 -1.62 -4.25 -10.67
C SER A 67 -0.91 -5.55 -10.29
N LEU A 68 -1.64 -6.67 -10.14
CA LEU A 68 -1.05 -7.98 -9.87
C LEU A 68 -0.20 -8.49 -11.03
N THR A 69 -0.67 -8.36 -12.27
CA THR A 69 0.12 -8.73 -13.45
C THR A 69 1.37 -7.86 -13.56
N GLY A 70 1.25 -6.55 -13.34
CA GLY A 70 2.39 -5.62 -13.33
C GLY A 70 3.43 -5.97 -12.27
N LEU A 71 2.99 -6.31 -11.06
CA LEU A 71 3.85 -6.82 -9.97
C LEU A 71 4.61 -8.08 -10.44
N LEU A 72 3.89 -9.06 -10.99
CA LEU A 72 4.46 -10.34 -11.39
C LEU A 72 5.54 -10.13 -12.47
N VAL A 73 5.27 -9.28 -13.46
CA VAL A 73 6.23 -8.90 -14.50
C VAL A 73 7.46 -8.20 -13.90
N ALA A 74 7.27 -7.27 -12.96
CA ALA A 74 8.38 -6.58 -12.31
C ALA A 74 9.29 -7.54 -11.54
N VAL A 75 8.72 -8.47 -10.78
CA VAL A 75 9.47 -9.52 -10.07
C VAL A 75 10.24 -10.39 -11.07
N LEU A 76 9.61 -10.77 -12.18
CA LEU A 76 10.24 -11.57 -13.22
C LEU A 76 11.43 -10.84 -13.85
N LEU A 77 11.29 -9.55 -14.16
CA LEU A 77 12.37 -8.72 -14.68
C LEU A 77 13.54 -8.61 -13.69
N ILE A 78 13.26 -8.38 -12.40
CA ILE A 78 14.31 -8.32 -11.37
C ILE A 78 15.06 -9.66 -11.30
N LEU A 79 14.35 -10.79 -11.32
CA LEU A 79 14.97 -12.12 -11.31
C LEU A 79 15.81 -12.38 -12.57
N LEU A 80 15.36 -11.94 -13.74
CA LEU A 80 16.12 -12.05 -14.99
C LEU A 80 17.41 -11.21 -14.96
N VAL A 81 17.34 -9.98 -14.44
CA VAL A 81 18.51 -9.12 -14.25
C VAL A 81 19.48 -9.74 -13.26
N ALA A 82 18.99 -10.22 -12.10
CA ALA A 82 19.80 -10.92 -11.11
C ALA A 82 20.50 -12.16 -11.73
N ARG A 83 19.77 -12.96 -12.53
CA ARG A 83 20.34 -14.08 -13.28
C ARG A 83 21.43 -13.66 -14.25
N LYS A 84 21.23 -12.58 -15.02
CA LYS A 84 22.26 -12.05 -15.93
C LYS A 84 23.51 -11.61 -15.18
N ILE A 85 23.36 -10.89 -14.07
CA ILE A 85 24.47 -10.43 -13.24
C ILE A 85 25.24 -11.63 -12.67
N LEU A 86 24.54 -12.63 -12.12
CA LEU A 86 25.17 -13.86 -11.62
C LEU A 86 25.94 -14.60 -12.72
N LYS A 87 25.37 -14.70 -13.92
CA LYS A 87 26.05 -15.34 -15.07
C LYS A 87 27.32 -14.57 -15.47
N MET A 88 27.29 -13.25 -15.48
CA MET A 88 28.47 -12.41 -15.77
C MET A 88 29.57 -12.57 -14.72
N ILE A 89 29.20 -12.60 -13.43
CA ILE A 89 30.16 -12.81 -12.33
C ILE A 89 30.79 -14.20 -12.43
N ASN A 90 29.99 -15.25 -12.61
CA ASN A 90 30.50 -16.62 -12.70
C ASN A 90 31.39 -16.85 -13.93
N GLN A 91 31.09 -16.20 -15.06
CA GLN A 91 31.94 -16.26 -16.26
C GLN A 91 33.29 -15.55 -16.07
N ALA A 92 33.34 -14.49 -15.24
CA ALA A 92 34.59 -13.84 -14.87
C ALA A 92 35.45 -14.71 -13.94
N THR A 93 34.82 -15.56 -13.11
CA THR A 93 35.53 -16.48 -12.20
C THR A 93 35.97 -17.78 -12.89
N ALA A 94 35.23 -18.26 -13.90
CA ALA A 94 35.48 -19.54 -14.59
C ALA A 94 36.74 -19.57 -15.50
N LYS A 95 37.47 -18.46 -15.65
CA LYS A 95 38.78 -18.44 -16.36
C LYS A 95 39.97 -18.87 -15.49
N LYS A 96 39.76 -19.18 -14.21
CA LYS A 96 40.77 -19.81 -13.34
C LYS A 96 40.19 -21.11 -12.77
N ASP A 97 40.93 -22.19 -13.01
CA ASP A 97 40.79 -23.54 -12.44
C ASP A 97 39.76 -24.51 -13.06
N VAL A 98 40.30 -25.44 -13.84
CA VAL A 98 39.74 -26.77 -14.09
C VAL A 98 39.77 -27.55 -12.77
N LYS A 99 38.62 -27.76 -12.13
CA LYS A 99 38.40 -28.94 -11.27
C LYS A 99 37.00 -29.52 -11.45
N ILE A 100 37.01 -30.81 -11.75
CA ILE A 100 35.88 -31.73 -11.86
C ILE A 100 35.32 -32.01 -10.44
N VAL A 101 34.00 -32.24 -10.37
CA VAL A 101 33.18 -32.70 -9.21
C VAL A 101 32.69 -31.63 -8.23
N GLN A 102 31.52 -31.05 -8.51
CA GLN A 102 30.38 -30.97 -7.56
C GLN A 102 29.15 -30.42 -8.28
N ALA A 103 28.42 -31.31 -8.98
CA ALA A 103 27.11 -31.00 -9.56
C ALA A 103 25.97 -30.98 -8.52
N GLN A 104 26.31 -31.08 -7.23
CA GLN A 104 25.40 -31.15 -6.11
C GLN A 104 25.76 -30.08 -5.07
N ASP A 105 25.27 -28.85 -5.26
CA ASP A 105 25.16 -27.87 -4.16
C ASP A 105 24.35 -26.60 -4.52
N ASN A 106 24.13 -26.29 -5.81
CA ASN A 106 23.49 -25.03 -6.20
C ASN A 106 22.01 -24.91 -5.78
N SER A 107 21.25 -26.01 -5.74
CA SER A 107 19.84 -26.00 -5.30
C SER A 107 19.72 -25.74 -3.80
N THR A 108 20.61 -26.34 -3.00
CA THR A 108 20.66 -26.15 -1.54
C THR A 108 21.03 -24.71 -1.20
N HIS A 109 22.05 -24.15 -1.88
CA HIS A 109 22.43 -22.76 -1.73
C HIS A 109 21.28 -21.80 -2.09
N PHE A 110 20.59 -22.06 -3.20
CA PHE A 110 19.44 -21.27 -3.59
C PHE A 110 18.31 -21.30 -2.54
N LEU A 111 17.94 -22.48 -2.04
CA LEU A 111 16.91 -22.62 -1.00
C LEU A 111 17.30 -21.90 0.30
N VAL A 112 18.56 -22.03 0.72
CA VAL A 112 19.06 -21.34 1.92
C VAL A 112 19.05 -19.82 1.73
N THR A 113 19.51 -19.32 0.57
CA THR A 113 19.45 -17.89 0.22
C THR A 113 18.01 -17.37 0.21
N LEU A 114 17.08 -18.14 -0.38
CA LEU A 114 15.66 -17.80 -0.40
C LEU A 114 15.08 -17.75 1.02
N GLY A 115 15.39 -18.73 1.87
CA GLY A 115 14.97 -18.75 3.27
C GLY A 115 15.52 -17.58 4.09
N ILE A 116 16.81 -17.27 3.97
CA ILE A 116 17.44 -16.13 4.67
C ILE A 116 16.81 -14.82 4.21
N SER A 117 16.61 -14.65 2.90
CA SER A 117 15.98 -13.44 2.35
C SER A 117 14.54 -13.24 2.83
N PHE A 118 13.79 -14.35 2.96
CA PHE A 118 12.42 -14.33 3.45
C PHE A 118 12.36 -13.99 4.95
N ILE A 119 13.22 -14.58 5.78
CA ILE A 119 13.27 -14.24 7.21
C ILE A 119 13.65 -12.77 7.40
N SER A 120 14.65 -12.29 6.66
CA SER A 120 15.08 -10.89 6.67
C SER A 120 13.94 -9.95 6.27
N SER A 121 13.20 -10.27 5.21
CA SER A 121 12.07 -9.44 4.76
C SER A 121 10.91 -9.49 5.75
N VAL A 122 10.62 -10.62 6.39
CA VAL A 122 9.57 -10.72 7.43
C VAL A 122 9.91 -9.84 8.63
N ILE A 123 11.18 -9.83 9.07
CA ILE A 123 11.62 -8.95 10.18
C ILE A 123 11.44 -7.47 9.80
N LEU A 124 11.88 -7.08 8.61
CA LEU A 124 11.74 -5.69 8.12
C LEU A 124 10.27 -5.29 7.89
N GLY A 125 9.45 -6.22 7.40
CA GLY A 125 8.00 -6.04 7.26
C GLY A 125 7.32 -5.88 8.62
N GLY A 126 7.67 -6.71 9.61
CA GLY A 126 7.20 -6.58 10.98
C GLY A 126 7.60 -5.24 11.61
N TYR A 127 8.84 -4.81 11.40
CA TYR A 127 9.30 -3.48 11.81
C TYR A 127 8.47 -2.35 11.16
N SER A 128 8.13 -2.48 9.87
CA SER A 128 7.25 -1.53 9.17
C SER A 128 5.88 -1.43 9.83
N ILE A 129 5.29 -2.58 10.22
CA ILE A 129 3.99 -2.62 10.91
C ILE A 129 4.09 -1.91 12.26
N ILE A 130 5.16 -2.13 13.02
CA ILE A 130 5.39 -1.44 14.30
C ILE A 130 5.48 0.08 14.10
N LEU A 131 6.18 0.55 13.05
CA LEU A 131 6.22 1.99 12.72
C LEU A 131 4.84 2.54 12.38
N ILE A 132 4.04 1.82 11.61
CA ILE A 132 2.67 2.24 11.29
C ILE A 132 1.83 2.36 12.57
N LEU A 133 1.91 1.38 13.47
CA LEU A 133 1.20 1.41 14.75
C LEU A 133 1.68 2.58 15.62
N LEU A 134 2.99 2.81 15.69
CA LEU A 134 3.59 3.93 16.41
C LEU A 134 3.08 5.26 15.84
N PHE A 135 3.12 5.45 14.53
CA PHE A 135 2.67 6.70 13.90
C PHE A 135 1.17 6.94 14.05
N ASN A 136 0.38 5.86 14.03
CA ASN A 136 -1.05 5.95 14.32
C ASN A 136 -1.31 6.33 15.78
N TYR A 137 -0.54 5.79 16.73
CA TYR A 137 -0.61 6.18 18.14
C TYR A 137 -0.22 7.66 18.35
N LEU A 138 0.82 8.13 17.67
CA LEU A 138 1.26 9.53 17.74
C LEU A 138 0.25 10.52 17.18
N ASN A 139 -0.76 10.09 16.41
CA ASN A 139 -1.84 10.99 15.98
C ASN A 139 -2.72 11.47 17.15
N TYR A 140 -2.67 10.79 18.31
CA TYR A 140 -3.40 11.18 19.53
C TYR A 140 -2.53 11.95 20.52
N ALA A 141 -1.23 12.06 20.26
CA ALA A 141 -0.29 12.79 21.11
C ALA A 141 -0.28 14.29 20.78
N ASP A 142 0.34 15.07 21.67
CA ASP A 142 0.60 16.49 21.38
C ASP A 142 1.37 16.65 20.07
N TYR A 143 0.99 17.65 19.27
CA TYR A 143 1.51 17.88 17.94
C TYR A 143 3.03 18.08 17.92
N GLN A 144 3.58 18.84 18.87
CA GLN A 144 5.00 19.15 18.91
C GLN A 144 5.82 17.89 19.23
N ILE A 145 5.37 17.11 20.21
CA ILE A 145 6.02 15.85 20.59
C ILE A 145 5.92 14.83 19.46
N ALA A 146 4.74 14.70 18.83
CA ALA A 146 4.52 13.76 17.74
C ALA A 146 5.45 14.01 16.55
N GLN A 147 5.70 15.27 16.18
CA GLN A 147 6.61 15.63 15.09
C GLN A 147 8.05 15.23 15.38
N VAL A 148 8.54 15.54 16.58
CA VAL A 148 9.92 15.21 16.99
C VAL A 148 10.13 13.70 16.99
N VAL A 149 9.18 12.93 17.55
CA VAL A 149 9.26 11.46 17.57
C VAL A 149 9.20 10.87 16.17
N ARG A 150 8.37 11.41 15.26
CA ARG A 150 8.33 10.98 13.86
C ARG A 150 9.66 11.20 13.14
N ALA A 151 10.26 12.38 13.31
CA ALA A 151 11.56 12.69 12.71
C ALA A 151 12.65 11.72 13.22
N ALA A 152 12.71 11.50 14.54
CA ALA A 152 13.64 10.54 15.13
C ALA A 152 13.40 9.11 14.60
N ALA A 153 12.14 8.66 14.54
CA ALA A 153 11.79 7.34 14.04
C ALA A 153 12.23 7.14 12.58
N ILE A 154 12.11 8.15 11.72
CA ILE A 154 12.58 8.08 10.31
C ILE A 154 14.10 7.87 10.26
N ILE A 155 14.87 8.61 11.07
CA ILE A 155 16.33 8.48 11.12
C ILE A 155 16.73 7.07 11.58
N PHE A 156 16.13 6.57 12.68
CA PHE A 156 16.40 5.21 13.15
C PHE A 156 15.96 4.15 12.14
N SER A 157 14.85 4.39 11.43
CA SER A 157 14.37 3.49 10.37
C SER A 157 15.41 3.33 9.29
N PHE A 158 16.02 4.43 8.81
CA PHE A 158 17.05 4.36 7.78
C PHE A 158 18.22 3.45 8.20
N CYS A 159 18.68 3.57 9.45
CA CYS A 159 19.72 2.70 9.99
C CYS A 159 19.27 1.23 10.03
N ILE A 160 18.08 0.96 10.57
CA ILE A 160 17.54 -0.41 10.71
C ILE A 160 17.33 -1.07 9.34
N TYR A 161 16.78 -0.35 8.36
CA TYR A 161 16.61 -0.89 6.99
C TYR A 161 17.95 -1.17 6.33
N THR A 162 18.92 -0.26 6.45
CA THR A 162 20.26 -0.47 5.88
C THR A 162 20.90 -1.72 6.48
N VAL A 163 20.90 -1.83 7.80
CA VAL A 163 21.44 -2.96 8.55
C VAL A 163 20.71 -4.26 8.18
N GLY A 164 19.37 -4.28 8.25
CA GLY A 164 18.57 -5.47 8.00
C GLY A 164 18.63 -5.96 6.56
N LEU A 165 18.82 -5.05 5.59
CA LEU A 165 18.91 -5.38 4.17
C LEU A 165 20.31 -5.91 3.81
N PHE A 166 21.37 -5.28 4.30
CA PHE A 166 22.74 -5.64 3.90
C PHE A 166 23.37 -6.71 4.78
N ILE A 167 23.09 -6.81 6.08
CA ILE A 167 23.77 -7.78 6.97
C ILE A 167 23.57 -9.24 6.52
N PRO A 168 22.36 -9.73 6.24
CA PRO A 168 22.15 -11.13 5.84
C PRO A 168 22.87 -11.44 4.52
N GLY A 169 22.88 -10.47 3.60
CA GLY A 169 23.59 -10.56 2.33
C GLY A 169 25.10 -10.57 2.48
N LEU A 170 25.67 -9.65 3.27
CA LEU A 170 27.10 -9.57 3.54
C LEU A 170 27.60 -10.82 4.27
N TYR A 171 26.86 -11.28 5.29
CA TYR A 171 27.20 -12.48 6.04
C TYR A 171 27.24 -13.72 5.15
N TYR A 172 26.21 -13.94 4.33
CA TYR A 172 26.16 -15.08 3.42
C TYR A 172 27.19 -14.95 2.30
N GLY A 173 27.38 -13.74 1.78
CA GLY A 173 28.36 -13.42 0.73
C GLY A 173 29.80 -13.67 1.16
N TYR A 174 30.14 -13.34 2.40
CA TYR A 174 31.46 -13.62 2.97
C TYR A 174 31.76 -15.13 3.04
N LYS A 175 30.77 -15.95 3.42
CA LYS A 175 30.96 -17.40 3.60
C LYS A 175 30.90 -18.21 2.31
N LYS A 176 30.06 -17.81 1.35
CA LYS A 176 29.72 -18.63 0.18
C LYS A 176 29.99 -17.95 -1.16
N GLY A 177 30.52 -16.73 -1.14
CA GLY A 177 30.89 -15.96 -2.32
C GLY A 177 29.96 -14.78 -2.56
N MET A 178 30.54 -13.68 -3.09
CA MET A 178 29.87 -12.39 -3.22
C MET A 178 28.58 -12.45 -4.06
N GLY A 179 28.52 -13.31 -5.09
CA GLY A 179 27.33 -13.49 -5.93
C GLY A 179 26.10 -13.93 -5.13
N TRP A 180 26.27 -14.87 -4.19
CA TRP A 180 25.17 -15.34 -3.35
C TRP A 180 24.72 -14.30 -2.33
N GLY A 181 25.65 -13.49 -1.82
CA GLY A 181 25.30 -12.36 -0.94
C GLY A 181 24.45 -11.31 -1.64
N VAL A 182 24.84 -10.93 -2.87
CA VAL A 182 24.06 -10.01 -3.71
C VAL A 182 22.68 -10.59 -4.02
N LEU A 183 22.59 -11.88 -4.32
CA LEU A 183 21.30 -12.55 -4.57
C LEU A 183 20.39 -12.48 -3.34
N THR A 184 20.90 -12.71 -2.13
CA THR A 184 20.13 -12.57 -0.88
C THR A 184 19.55 -11.17 -0.74
N VAL A 185 20.36 -10.13 -0.96
CA VAL A 185 19.91 -8.73 -0.88
C VAL A 185 18.78 -8.45 -1.87
N VAL A 186 18.97 -8.85 -3.13
CA VAL A 186 17.97 -8.64 -4.19
C VAL A 186 16.66 -9.37 -3.85
N LEU A 187 16.74 -10.62 -3.38
CA LEU A 187 15.55 -11.37 -2.98
C LEU A 187 14.83 -10.72 -1.80
N THR A 188 15.55 -10.20 -0.80
CA THR A 188 14.95 -9.47 0.32
C THR A 188 14.15 -8.27 -0.18
N VAL A 189 14.72 -7.48 -1.10
CA VAL A 189 14.02 -6.34 -1.72
C VAL A 189 12.78 -6.78 -2.50
N VAL A 190 12.86 -7.89 -3.24
CA VAL A 190 11.71 -8.45 -3.96
C VAL A 190 10.60 -8.85 -2.99
N TRP A 191 10.92 -9.51 -1.88
CA TRP A 191 9.93 -9.86 -0.85
C TRP A 191 9.28 -8.62 -0.24
N LEU A 192 10.05 -7.58 0.09
CA LEU A 192 9.52 -6.33 0.61
C LEU A 192 8.58 -5.64 -0.37
N PHE A 193 8.92 -5.66 -1.67
CA PHE A 193 8.05 -5.13 -2.72
C PHE A 193 6.73 -5.93 -2.83
N ILE A 194 6.80 -7.25 -2.73
CA ILE A 194 5.61 -8.12 -2.67
C ILE A 194 4.74 -7.74 -1.46
N TYR A 195 5.33 -7.60 -0.27
CA TYR A 195 4.59 -7.19 0.93
C TYR A 195 3.96 -5.81 0.79
N PHE A 196 4.66 -4.86 0.16
CA PHE A 196 4.14 -3.53 -0.10
C PHE A 196 2.88 -3.58 -0.99
N VAL A 197 2.92 -4.33 -2.10
CA VAL A 197 1.76 -4.46 -2.99
C VAL A 197 0.62 -5.22 -2.33
N ILE A 198 0.90 -6.31 -1.59
CA ILE A 198 -0.11 -7.01 -0.79
C ILE A 198 -0.74 -6.05 0.22
N GLY A 199 0.07 -5.24 0.91
CA GLY A 199 -0.39 -4.24 1.86
C GLY A 199 -1.32 -3.21 1.21
N ILE A 200 -0.97 -2.68 0.03
CA ILE A 200 -1.85 -1.77 -0.73
C ILE A 200 -3.17 -2.46 -1.09
N VAL A 201 -3.12 -3.69 -1.60
CA VAL A 201 -4.33 -4.44 -1.98
C VAL A 201 -5.20 -4.71 -0.75
N LEU A 202 -4.61 -5.09 0.38
CA LEU A 202 -5.35 -5.28 1.64
C LEU A 202 -5.97 -3.98 2.13
N VAL A 203 -5.23 -2.88 2.14
CA VAL A 203 -5.76 -1.56 2.52
C VAL A 203 -6.83 -1.11 1.53
N PHE A 204 -6.75 -1.46 0.25
CA PHE A 204 -7.78 -1.11 -0.72
C PHE A 204 -9.07 -1.92 -0.53
N LEU A 205 -8.94 -3.23 -0.32
CA LEU A 205 -10.06 -4.14 -0.14
C LEU A 205 -10.75 -3.95 1.22
N PHE A 206 -9.97 -3.80 2.29
CA PHE A 206 -10.44 -3.73 3.68
C PHE A 206 -10.36 -2.33 4.28
N GLY A 207 -9.78 -1.35 3.58
CA GLY A 207 -9.66 0.03 4.04
C GLY A 207 -11.01 0.59 4.40
N PHE A 208 -11.12 0.88 5.70
CA PHE A 208 -12.28 1.41 6.38
C PHE A 208 -13.01 2.41 5.49
N ASN A 209 -14.32 2.19 5.27
CA ASN A 209 -15.26 3.20 4.81
C ASN A 209 -15.27 4.37 5.81
N ARG A 210 -14.19 5.16 5.89
CA ARG A 210 -14.28 6.51 6.41
C ARG A 210 -14.91 7.30 5.28
N ALA A 211 -16.24 7.21 5.19
CA ALA A 211 -17.03 8.22 4.51
C ALA A 211 -16.74 9.53 5.25
N PHE A 212 -15.65 10.20 4.86
CA PHE A 212 -15.47 11.58 5.24
C PHE A 212 -16.61 12.33 4.55
N PRO A 213 -17.53 12.97 5.29
CA PRO A 213 -18.49 13.86 4.66
C PRO A 213 -17.65 14.92 3.95
N ILE A 214 -17.67 14.89 2.62
CA ILE A 214 -17.12 15.96 1.81
C ILE A 214 -18.01 17.16 2.13
N GLY A 215 -17.50 18.09 2.92
CA GLY A 215 -18.19 19.35 3.18
C GLY A 215 -18.41 20.03 1.84
N MET A 216 -19.66 20.07 1.37
CA MET A 216 -20.00 20.81 0.17
C MET A 216 -19.70 22.29 0.43
N PRO A 217 -19.03 23.01 -0.50
CA PRO A 217 -18.90 24.45 -0.38
C PRO A 217 -20.29 25.05 -0.36
N MET A 218 -20.59 25.82 0.69
CA MET A 218 -21.82 26.57 0.81
C MET A 218 -21.90 27.54 -0.37
N ILE A 219 -22.80 27.28 -1.32
CA ILE A 219 -23.13 28.24 -2.37
C ILE A 219 -23.92 29.34 -1.68
N GLU A 220 -23.22 30.40 -1.30
CA GLU A 220 -23.82 31.65 -0.84
C GLU A 220 -24.60 32.24 -2.01
N LYS A 221 -25.94 32.17 -1.94
CA LYS A 221 -26.80 32.93 -2.85
C LYS A 221 -26.92 34.32 -2.25
N TYR A 222 -26.32 35.31 -2.93
CA TYR A 222 -26.63 36.73 -2.78
C TYR A 222 -28.05 37.02 -3.27
#